data_AF-A0A7C1JF09-F1
#
_entry.id   AF-A0A7C1JF09-F1
#
_cell.length_a   1.000
_cell.length_b   1.000
_cell.length_c   1.000
_cell.angle_alpha   90.00
_cell.angle_beta   90.00
_cell.angle_gamma   90.00
#
_symmetry.space_group_name_H-M   'P 1'
#
loop_
_entity.id
_entity.type
_entity.pdbx_description
1 polymer ?
#
loop_
_entity_poly.entity_id
_entity_poly.type
_entity_poly.pdbx_seq_one_letter_code
_entity_poly.pdbx_strand_id
1 'polypeptide(L)'
;MPIRLPERVLRELKEHVKRGKRSEFVVKATEKALTELKQAKALKEYRGIFTAGQYPEFATPDATRAWVEAIRKEADERMKRDLEGN
;
A
#
# COMPACT_ATOMS: atom_id res chain seq x y z
N MET A 1 8.90 27.58 -7.44
CA MET A 1 7.52 28.13 -7.47
C MET A 1 6.98 28.08 -6.04
N PRO A 2 6.53 29.19 -5.42
CA PRO A 2 6.01 29.17 -4.04
C PRO A 2 4.64 28.48 -3.98
N ILE A 3 4.44 27.61 -2.99
CA ILE A 3 3.16 26.93 -2.76
C ILE A 3 2.23 27.88 -2.01
N ARG A 4 1.06 28.18 -2.58
CA ARG A 4 0.03 29.03 -1.97
C ARG A 4 -1.00 28.16 -1.26
N LEU A 5 -1.29 28.49 0.00
CA LEU A 5 -2.31 27.83 0.79
C LEU A 5 -3.48 28.79 1.06
N PRO A 6 -4.73 28.31 1.06
CA PRO A 6 -5.88 29.13 1.45
C PRO A 6 -5.72 29.68 2.87
N GLU A 7 -6.24 30.88 3.11
CA GLU A 7 -6.13 31.55 4.41
C GLU A 7 -6.72 30.74 5.56
N ARG A 8 -7.84 30.06 5.32
CA ARG A 8 -8.45 29.12 6.28
C ARG A 8 -7.45 28.04 6.72
N VAL A 9 -6.75 27.41 5.78
CA VAL A 9 -5.77 26.35 6.07
C VAL A 9 -4.58 26.91 6.84
N LEU A 10 -4.12 28.11 6.48
CA LEU A 10 -3.05 28.79 7.21
C LEU A 10 -3.45 29.12 8.66
N ARG A 11 -4.71 29.49 8.91
CA ARG A 11 -5.24 29.73 10.26
C ARG A 11 -5.26 28.44 11.08
N GLU A 12 -5.84 27.37 10.55
CA GLU A 12 -5.88 26.06 11.22
C GLU A 12 -4.47 25.52 11.51
N LEU A 13 -3.53 25.68 10.55
CA LEU A 13 -2.13 25.31 10.75
C LEU A 13 -1.46 26.14 11.85
N LYS A 14 -1.81 27.43 11.97
CA LYS A 14 -1.27 28.29 13.02
C LYS A 14 -1.80 27.93 14.41
N GLU A 15 -3.07 27.55 14.49
CA GLU A 15 -3.78 27.19 15.70
C GLU A 15 -3.33 25.84 16.26
N HIS A 16 -3.19 24.82 15.39
CA HIS A 16 -2.93 23.45 15.84
C HIS A 16 -1.46 23.03 15.73
N VAL A 17 -0.62 23.74 14.95
CA VAL A 17 0.78 23.36 14.73
C VAL A 17 1.74 24.45 15.20
N LYS A 18 2.65 24.05 16.11
CA LYS A 18 3.71 24.91 16.66
C LYS A 18 4.50 25.58 15.54
N ARG A 19 4.84 26.87 15.71
CA ARG A 19 5.48 27.72 14.67
C ARG A 19 6.68 27.08 13.97
N GLY A 20 7.55 26.36 14.69
CA GLY A 20 8.73 25.67 14.13
C GLY A 20 8.47 24.31 13.48
N LYS A 21 7.27 23.74 13.64
CA LYS A 21 6.90 22.40 13.12
C LYS A 21 5.97 22.45 11.91
N ARG A 22 5.55 23.65 11.49
CA ARG A 22 4.60 23.84 10.37
C ARG A 22 5.15 23.34 9.04
N SER A 23 6.42 23.61 8.75
CA SER A 23 7.06 23.12 7.52
C SER A 23 7.13 21.59 7.50
N GLU A 24 7.59 20.99 8.61
CA GLU A 24 7.64 19.53 8.77
C GLU A 24 6.26 18.89 8.62
N PHE A 25 5.23 19.50 9.21
CA PHE A 25 3.85 19.03 9.09
C PHE A 25 3.36 19.04 7.63
N VAL A 26 3.58 20.14 6.91
CA VAL A 26 3.18 20.25 5.50
C VAL A 26 3.93 19.25 4.64
N VAL A 27 5.23 19.04 4.87
CA VAL A 27 6.02 18.03 4.16
C VAL A 27 5.43 16.64 4.37
N LYS A 28 5.23 16.22 5.63
CA LYS A 28 4.67 14.91 5.96
C LYS A 28 3.28 14.69 5.37
N ALA A 29 2.40 15.70 5.45
CA ALA A 29 1.07 15.62 4.86
C ALA A 29 1.13 15.48 3.33
N THR A 30 2.05 16.19 2.68
CA THR A 30 2.24 16.14 1.23
C THR A 30 2.80 14.79 0.80
N GLU A 31 3.82 14.26 1.49
CA GLU A 31 4.40 12.94 1.23
C GLU A 31 3.35 11.83 1.33
N LYS A 32 2.51 11.89 2.37
CA LYS A 32 1.39 10.96 2.54
C LYS A 32 0.43 11.04 1.36
N ALA A 33 -0.05 12.23 1.01
CA ALA A 33 -0.99 12.42 -0.09
C ALA A 33 -0.40 11.97 -1.46
N LEU A 34 0.88 12.24 -1.69
CA LEU A 34 1.57 11.77 -2.91
C LEU A 34 1.69 10.23 -2.95
N THR A 35 1.90 9.59 -1.81
CA THR A 35 1.95 8.13 -1.71
C THR A 35 0.59 7.52 -2.03
N GLU A 36 -0.49 8.06 -1.48
CA GLU A 36 -1.86 7.64 -1.79
C GLU A 36 -2.18 7.81 -3.28
N LEU A 37 -1.75 8.92 -3.89
CA LEU A 37 -1.90 9.14 -5.34
C LEU A 37 -1.13 8.12 -6.18
N LYS A 38 0.10 7.78 -5.78
CA LYS A 38 0.90 6.74 -6.46
C LYS A 38 0.24 5.37 -6.35
N GLN A 39 -0.27 5.02 -5.17
CA GLN A 39 -0.99 3.76 -4.96
C GLN A 39 -2.27 3.70 -5.79
N ALA A 40 -3.06 4.79 -5.80
CA ALA A 40 -4.27 4.87 -6.61
C ALA A 40 -3.97 4.76 -8.12
N LYS A 41 -2.87 5.37 -8.57
CA LYS A 41 -2.40 5.23 -9.95
C LYS A 41 -1.98 3.79 -10.26
N ALA A 42 -1.19 3.17 -9.38
CA ALA A 42 -0.82 1.77 -9.52
C ALA A 42 -2.07 0.89 -9.60
N LEU A 43 -3.03 1.02 -8.66
CA LEU A 43 -4.27 0.25 -8.70
C LEU A 43 -5.06 0.43 -10.02
N LYS A 44 -5.02 1.62 -10.63
CA LYS A 44 -5.61 1.86 -11.96
C LYS A 44 -4.81 1.17 -13.07
N GLU A 45 -3.49 1.23 -13.04
CA GLU A 45 -2.59 0.61 -14.03
C GLU A 45 -2.64 -0.93 -13.95
N TYR A 46 -2.77 -1.49 -12.74
CA TYR A 46 -2.87 -2.92 -12.48
C TYR A 46 -4.32 -3.45 -12.60
N ARG A 47 -5.30 -2.57 -12.92
CA ARG A 47 -6.70 -2.97 -13.08
C ARG A 47 -6.84 -3.86 -14.31
N GLY A 48 -7.14 -5.14 -14.07
CA GLY A 48 -7.31 -6.12 -15.14
C GLY A 48 -6.07 -6.94 -15.49
N ILE A 49 -4.97 -6.83 -14.72
CA ILE A 49 -3.79 -7.69 -14.91
C ILE A 49 -4.05 -9.13 -14.43
N PHE A 50 -4.86 -9.29 -13.38
CA PHE A 50 -5.29 -10.60 -12.91
C PHE A 50 -6.50 -11.08 -13.73
N THR A 51 -6.24 -11.54 -14.94
CA THR A 51 -7.25 -12.21 -15.76
C THR A 51 -7.32 -13.70 -15.43
N ALA A 52 -8.51 -14.30 -15.49
CA ALA A 52 -8.69 -15.73 -15.24
C ALA A 52 -7.91 -16.63 -16.22
N GLY A 53 -7.52 -16.11 -17.39
CA GLY A 53 -6.68 -16.82 -18.35
C GLY A 53 -5.20 -16.87 -17.97
N GLN A 54 -4.71 -15.89 -17.19
CA GLN A 54 -3.33 -15.85 -16.70
C GLN A 54 -3.19 -16.39 -15.28
N TYR A 55 -4.28 -16.31 -14.49
CA TYR A 55 -4.35 -16.76 -13.11
C TYR A 55 -5.62 -17.59 -12.91
N PRO A 56 -5.66 -18.84 -13.40
CA PRO A 56 -6.82 -19.73 -13.25
C PRO A 56 -7.18 -19.99 -11.78
N GLU A 57 -6.21 -19.92 -10.87
CA GLU A 57 -6.41 -19.96 -9.42
C GLU A 57 -7.32 -18.85 -8.89
N PHE A 58 -7.40 -17.70 -9.59
CA PHE A 58 -8.27 -16.57 -9.21
C PHE A 58 -9.65 -16.63 -9.86
N ALA A 59 -9.95 -17.67 -10.63
CA ALA A 59 -11.23 -17.80 -11.35
C ALA A 59 -12.42 -17.99 -10.40
N THR A 60 -12.22 -18.65 -9.25
CA THR A 60 -13.28 -18.87 -8.24
C THR A 60 -12.74 -18.72 -6.82
N PRO A 61 -13.60 -18.40 -5.84
CA PRO A 61 -13.21 -18.36 -4.43
C PRO A 61 -12.59 -19.67 -3.92
N ASP A 62 -13.11 -20.82 -4.38
CA ASP A 62 -12.61 -22.14 -3.96
C ASP A 62 -11.27 -22.48 -4.61
N ALA A 63 -11.06 -22.13 -5.89
CA ALA A 63 -9.76 -22.25 -6.54
C ALA A 63 -8.70 -21.37 -5.85
N THR A 64 -9.09 -20.16 -5.45
CA THR A 64 -8.20 -19.24 -4.73
C THR A 64 -7.84 -19.83 -3.36
N ARG A 65 -8.82 -20.39 -2.65
CA ARG A 65 -8.60 -21.03 -1.34
C ARG A 65 -7.62 -22.20 -1.46
N ALA A 66 -7.87 -23.12 -2.40
CA ALA A 66 -7.01 -24.28 -2.62
C ALA A 66 -5.57 -23.87 -2.99
N TRP A 67 -5.42 -22.83 -3.82
CA TRP A 67 -4.12 -22.28 -4.19
C TRP A 67 -3.37 -21.67 -2.99
N VAL A 68 -4.04 -20.86 -2.16
CA VAL A 68 -3.45 -20.29 -0.93
C VAL A 68 -3.04 -21.38 0.06
N GLU A 69 -3.86 -22.41 0.23
CA GLU A 69 -3.55 -23.56 1.09
C GLU A 69 -2.32 -24.32 0.61
N ALA A 70 -2.19 -24.55 -0.71
CA ALA A 70 -1.01 -25.19 -1.28
C ALA A 70 0.27 -24.37 -1.03
N ILE A 71 0.23 -23.04 -1.20
CA ILE A 71 1.37 -22.15 -0.92
C ILE A 71 1.79 -22.22 0.55
N ARG A 72 0.82 -22.21 1.48
CA ARG A 72 1.10 -22.28 2.92
C ARG A 72 1.76 -23.61 3.28
N LYS A 73 1.21 -24.72 2.78
CA LYS A 73 1.77 -26.04 3.00
C LYS A 73 3.19 -26.15 2.47
N GLU A 74 3.46 -25.62 1.28
CA GLU A 74 4.81 -25.61 0.72
C GLU A 74 5.79 -24.78 1.56
N ALA A 75 5.33 -23.64 2.11
CA ALA A 75 6.14 -22.81 3.00
C ALA A 75 6.46 -23.52 4.31
N ASP A 76 5.48 -24.21 4.92
CA ASP A 76 5.68 -24.98 6.15
C ASP A 76 6.65 -26.15 5.93
N GLU A 77 6.53 -26.85 4.80
CA GLU A 77 7.46 -27.93 4.43
C GLU A 77 8.88 -27.42 4.14
N ARG A 78 9.03 -26.24 3.52
CA ARG A 78 10.34 -25.58 3.39
C ARG A 78 10.95 -25.27 4.76
N MET A 79 10.17 -24.63 5.63
CA MET A 79 10.63 -24.26 6.97
C MET A 79 11.03 -25.49 7.79
N LYS A 80 10.28 -26.59 7.67
CA LYS A 80 10.61 -27.86 8.32
C LYS A 80 11.93 -28.45 7.81
N ARG A 81 12.17 -28.44 6.49
CA ARG A 81 13.46 -28.88 5.91
C ARG A 81 14.63 -28.05 6.41
N ASP A 82 14.46 -26.74 6.51
CA ASP A 82 15.51 -25.84 6.99
C ASP A 82 15.83 -26.06 8.48
N LEU A 83 14.83 -26.48 9.28
CA LEU A 83 15.00 -26.82 10.70
C LEU A 83 15.56 -28.22 10.93
N GLU A 84 15.27 -29.19 10.06
CA GLU A 84 15.79 -30.57 10.15
C GLU A 84 17.20 -30.72 9.52
N GLY A 85 17.63 -29.76 8.71
CA GLY A 85 18.93 -29.73 8.05
C GLY A 85 20.06 -29.05 8.84
N ASN A 86 19.86 -28.73 10.13
CA ASN A 86 20.83 -28.07 11.00
C ASN A 86 21.14 -28.89 12.26
#